data_AF-A0A522WTW4-F1
#
_entry.id   AF-A0A522WTW4-F1
#
_cell.length_a   1.000
_cell.length_b   1.000
_cell.length_c   1.000
_cell.angle_alpha   90.00
_cell.angle_beta   90.00
_cell.angle_gamma   90.00
#
_symmetry.space_group_name_H-M   'P 1'
#
loop_
_entity.id
_entity.type
_entity.pdbx_description
1 polymer ?
#
loop_
_entity_poly.entity_id
_entity_poly.type
_entity_poly.pdbx_seq_one_letter_code
_entity_poly.pdbx_strand_id
1 'polypeptide(L)'
;MTLLLKYLSSCWFIKNPADLIPTKSFMWKTVAFYLISGFIVEGLIADPADGTLEVLLRTIMAFSSIATFLLVIKKWQYFNQLFTAIFICENFIMTLAIAAEALDFVMVMNKEEYREEISISLAVLLVGWYLAIVGYIFRQFFAYKMSLSIILAFSYFVLTYGIPMLIMDI
;
A
#
# COMPACT_ATOMS: atom_id res chain seq x y z
N MET A 1 5.00 -23.79 -0.73
CA MET A 1 4.16 -22.59 -0.52
C MET A 1 4.54 -21.54 -1.53
N THR A 2 3.58 -21.08 -2.33
CA THR A 2 3.76 -19.99 -3.31
C THR A 2 4.35 -18.76 -2.62
N LEU A 3 5.33 -18.12 -3.26
CA LEU A 3 6.06 -16.96 -2.73
C LEU A 3 5.10 -15.85 -2.22
N LEU A 4 3.96 -15.71 -2.91
CA LEU A 4 2.86 -14.81 -2.56
C LEU A 4 2.31 -15.04 -1.14
N LEU A 5 2.06 -16.29 -0.73
CA LEU A 5 1.56 -16.59 0.62
C LEU A 5 2.58 -16.22 1.71
N LYS A 6 3.88 -16.31 1.40
CA LYS A 6 4.93 -15.88 2.34
C LYS A 6 4.93 -14.36 2.50
N TYR A 7 4.80 -13.61 1.42
CA TYR A 7 4.66 -12.15 1.50
C TYR A 7 3.36 -11.71 2.17
N LEU A 8 2.24 -12.40 1.91
CA LEU A 8 0.96 -12.09 2.55
C LEU A 8 1.04 -12.31 4.07
N SER A 9 1.76 -13.33 4.52
CA SER A 9 2.03 -13.54 5.94
C SER A 9 2.91 -12.46 6.57
N SER A 10 3.72 -11.73 5.78
CA SER A 10 4.45 -10.55 6.26
C SER A 10 3.52 -9.37 6.56
N CYS A 11 2.38 -9.27 5.87
CA CYS A 11 1.35 -8.27 6.17
C CYS A 11 0.61 -8.54 7.49
N TRP A 12 0.80 -9.73 8.07
CA TRP A 12 0.34 -10.11 9.42
C TRP A 12 1.48 -10.16 10.44
N PHE A 13 2.65 -9.60 10.12
CA PHE A 13 3.85 -9.58 10.99
C PHE A 13 4.45 -10.97 11.29
N ILE A 14 4.04 -12.02 10.59
CA ILE A 14 4.43 -13.41 10.88
C ILE A 14 5.81 -13.75 10.29
N LYS A 15 6.08 -13.30 9.05
CA LYS A 15 7.33 -13.62 8.34
C LYS A 15 8.14 -12.39 8.03
N ASN A 16 9.45 -12.51 8.22
CA ASN A 16 10.42 -11.49 7.86
C ASN A 16 10.45 -11.30 6.32
N PRO A 17 10.10 -10.12 5.79
CA PRO A 17 10.11 -9.85 4.36
C PRO A 17 11.53 -9.71 3.79
N ALA A 18 12.55 -9.46 4.62
CA ALA A 18 13.95 -9.35 4.19
C ALA A 18 14.57 -10.71 3.78
N ASP A 19 13.99 -11.82 4.24
CA ASP A 19 14.43 -13.18 3.89
C ASP A 19 13.83 -13.67 2.56
N LEU A 20 12.91 -12.90 1.98
CA LEU A 20 12.22 -13.25 0.74
C LEU A 20 12.94 -12.60 -0.44
N ILE A 21 13.50 -13.43 -1.32
CA ILE A 21 14.18 -12.97 -2.55
C ILE A 21 13.21 -13.16 -3.73
N PRO A 22 12.55 -12.09 -4.23
CA PRO A 22 11.68 -12.20 -5.38
C PRO A 22 12.50 -12.21 -6.68
N THR A 23 12.00 -12.95 -7.68
CA THR A 23 12.51 -12.83 -9.04
C THR A 23 11.99 -11.53 -9.68
N LYS A 24 12.76 -10.93 -10.60
CA LYS A 24 12.33 -9.70 -11.31
C LYS A 24 10.98 -9.86 -12.02
N SER A 25 10.71 -11.05 -12.56
CA SER A 25 9.41 -11.36 -13.18
C SER A 25 8.26 -11.31 -12.17
N PHE A 26 8.48 -11.78 -10.94
CA PHE A 26 7.45 -11.74 -9.90
C PHE A 26 7.14 -10.31 -9.43
N MET A 27 8.18 -9.47 -9.32
CA MET A 27 8.02 -8.04 -9.01
C MET A 27 7.14 -7.34 -10.06
N TRP A 28 7.46 -7.48 -11.35
CA TRP A 28 6.69 -6.86 -12.43
C TRP A 28 5.26 -7.38 -12.53
N LYS A 29 5.02 -8.67 -12.24
CA LYS A 29 3.66 -9.22 -12.15
C LYS A 29 2.86 -8.58 -11.01
N THR A 30 3.51 -8.28 -9.88
CA THR A 30 2.89 -7.60 -8.75
C THR A 30 2.52 -6.15 -9.11
N VAL A 31 3.42 -5.44 -9.80
CA VAL A 31 3.15 -4.08 -10.31
C VAL A 31 2.01 -4.09 -11.32
N ALA A 32 2.04 -5.02 -12.28
CA ALA A 32 0.98 -5.14 -13.27
C ALA A 32 -0.37 -5.44 -12.62
N PHE A 33 -0.38 -6.33 -11.62
CA PHE A 33 -1.59 -6.62 -10.84
C PHE A 33 -2.08 -5.38 -10.09
N TYR A 34 -1.19 -4.64 -9.45
CA TYR A 34 -1.52 -3.39 -8.75
C TYR A 34 -2.11 -2.34 -9.70
N LEU A 35 -1.48 -2.11 -10.86
CA LEU A 35 -1.97 -1.14 -11.84
C LEU A 35 -3.32 -1.54 -12.43
N ILE A 36 -3.47 -2.81 -12.85
CA ILE A 36 -4.72 -3.30 -13.43
C ILE A 36 -5.85 -3.23 -12.41
N SER A 37 -5.61 -3.71 -11.18
CA SER A 37 -6.62 -3.65 -10.12
C SER A 37 -6.94 -2.21 -9.73
N GLY A 38 -5.93 -1.35 -9.57
CA GLY A 38 -6.11 0.06 -9.27
C GLY A 38 -6.93 0.79 -10.33
N PHE A 39 -6.61 0.63 -11.62
CA PHE A 39 -7.37 1.28 -12.69
C PHE A 39 -8.82 0.83 -12.75
N ILE A 40 -9.09 -0.45 -12.49
CA ILE A 40 -10.46 -0.96 -12.45
C ILE A 40 -11.21 -0.36 -11.27
N VAL A 41 -10.61 -0.34 -10.09
CA VAL A 41 -11.26 0.11 -8.85
C VAL A 41 -11.47 1.62 -8.86
N GLU A 42 -10.41 2.40 -9.07
CA GLU A 42 -10.50 3.86 -9.05
C GLU A 42 -11.29 4.38 -10.26
N GLY A 43 -11.26 3.68 -11.39
CA GLY A 43 -12.13 3.99 -12.54
C GLY A 43 -13.60 3.58 -12.36
N LEU A 44 -13.93 2.80 -11.32
CA LEU A 44 -15.31 2.52 -10.91
C LEU A 44 -15.82 3.53 -9.86
N ILE A 45 -14.91 4.10 -9.06
CA ILE A 45 -15.24 5.05 -7.99
C ILE A 45 -15.30 6.48 -8.54
N ALA A 46 -14.36 6.86 -9.40
CA ALA A 46 -14.22 8.18 -10.00
C ALA A 46 -14.30 8.13 -11.53
N ASP A 47 -14.20 9.29 -12.18
CA ASP A 47 -14.07 9.33 -13.64
C ASP A 47 -12.84 8.51 -14.07
N PRO A 48 -12.95 7.66 -15.10
CA PRO A 48 -11.85 6.76 -15.49
C PRO A 48 -10.53 7.47 -15.78
N ALA A 49 -10.59 8.72 -16.26
CA ALA A 49 -9.41 9.55 -16.50
C ALA A 49 -8.69 9.90 -15.19
N ASP A 50 -9.43 10.38 -14.19
CA ASP A 50 -8.89 10.80 -12.90
C ASP A 50 -8.42 9.60 -12.08
N GLY A 51 -9.21 8.52 -12.02
CA GLY A 51 -8.81 7.30 -11.33
C GLY A 51 -7.55 6.64 -11.93
N THR A 52 -7.38 6.69 -13.26
CA THR A 52 -6.15 6.20 -13.89
C THR A 52 -4.94 7.09 -13.54
N LEU A 53 -5.13 8.41 -13.53
CA LEU A 53 -4.08 9.37 -13.19
C LEU A 53 -3.64 9.20 -11.74
N GLU A 54 -4.58 9.05 -10.81
CA GLU A 54 -4.30 8.80 -9.40
C GLU A 54 -3.42 7.57 -9.19
N VAL A 55 -3.81 6.44 -9.78
CA VAL A 55 -3.10 5.16 -9.62
C VAL A 55 -1.69 5.25 -10.23
N LEU A 56 -1.55 5.91 -11.38
CA LEU A 56 -0.24 6.13 -12.01
C LEU A 56 0.65 7.01 -11.13
N LEU A 57 0.11 8.13 -10.64
CA LEU A 57 0.85 9.08 -9.81
C LEU A 57 1.29 8.42 -8.50
N ARG A 58 0.39 7.70 -7.83
CA ARG A 58 0.68 6.91 -6.62
C ARG A 58 1.78 5.87 -6.88
N THR A 59 1.71 5.16 -8.01
CA THR A 59 2.75 4.20 -8.41
C THR A 59 4.10 4.87 -8.61
N ILE A 60 4.15 5.98 -9.36
CA ILE A 60 5.38 6.73 -9.62
C ILE A 60 5.99 7.24 -8.31
N MET A 61 5.15 7.78 -7.41
CA MET A 61 5.57 8.28 -6.10
C MET A 61 6.07 7.16 -5.19
N ALA A 62 5.42 5.98 -5.19
CA ALA A 62 5.88 4.82 -4.45
C ALA A 62 7.27 4.36 -4.94
N PHE A 63 7.44 4.23 -6.26
CA PHE A 63 8.71 3.84 -6.88
C PHE A 63 9.83 4.83 -6.57
N SER A 64 9.57 6.13 -6.77
CA SER A 64 10.57 7.18 -6.54
C SER A 64 10.93 7.29 -5.06
N SER A 65 9.97 7.18 -4.15
CA SER A 65 10.21 7.21 -2.71
C SER A 65 11.08 6.05 -2.26
N ILE A 66 10.74 4.82 -2.65
CA ILE A 66 11.51 3.61 -2.30
C ILE A 66 12.92 3.68 -2.90
N ALA A 67 13.05 4.11 -4.16
CA ALA A 67 14.34 4.30 -4.82
C ALA A 67 15.20 5.32 -4.07
N THR A 68 14.67 6.50 -3.76
CA THR A 68 15.37 7.55 -3.02
C THR A 68 15.79 7.07 -1.63
N PHE A 69 14.92 6.40 -0.88
CA PHE A 69 15.25 5.84 0.43
C PHE A 69 16.43 4.86 0.36
N LEU A 70 16.42 3.95 -0.62
CA LEU A 70 17.48 2.95 -0.76
C LEU A 70 18.81 3.54 -1.26
N LEU A 71 18.76 4.61 -2.06
CA LEU A 71 19.95 5.35 -2.47
C LEU A 71 20.60 6.07 -1.29
N VAL A 72 19.82 6.73 -0.45
CA VAL A 72 20.31 7.43 0.76
C VAL A 72 20.96 6.44 1.73
N ILE A 73 20.36 5.26 1.91
CA ILE A 73 20.86 4.21 2.81
C ILE A 73 21.98 3.37 2.16
N LYS A 74 22.30 3.62 0.87
CA LYS A 74 23.30 2.88 0.08
C LYS A 74 23.05 1.37 0.03
N LYS A 75 21.79 0.95 0.10
CA LYS A 75 21.35 -0.46 0.17
C LYS A 75 20.56 -0.90 -1.08
N TRP A 76 21.00 -0.47 -2.26
CA TRP A 76 20.31 -0.72 -3.53
C TRP A 76 19.98 -2.19 -3.83
N GLN A 77 20.76 -3.13 -3.29
CA GLN A 77 20.55 -4.57 -3.46
C GLN A 77 19.17 -5.04 -2.97
N TYR A 78 18.59 -4.34 -1.99
CA TYR A 78 17.28 -4.67 -1.42
C TYR A 78 16.09 -4.10 -2.19
N PHE A 79 16.31 -3.37 -3.30
CA PHE A 79 15.26 -2.70 -4.06
C PHE A 79 14.11 -3.64 -4.44
N ASN A 80 14.42 -4.74 -5.13
CA ASN A 80 13.38 -5.66 -5.58
C ASN A 80 12.60 -6.29 -4.41
N GLN A 81 13.27 -6.56 -3.29
CA GLN A 81 12.68 -7.21 -2.12
C GLN A 81 11.75 -6.25 -1.38
N LEU A 82 12.24 -5.05 -1.06
CA LEU A 82 11.50 -4.01 -0.37
C LEU A 82 10.29 -3.56 -1.18
N PHE A 83 10.50 -3.32 -2.47
CA PHE A 83 9.44 -2.91 -3.38
C PHE A 83 8.34 -3.98 -3.49
N THR A 84 8.72 -5.25 -3.69
CA THR A 84 7.75 -6.36 -3.77
C THR A 84 6.99 -6.54 -2.45
N ALA A 85 7.67 -6.42 -1.29
CA ALA A 85 7.03 -6.56 0.01
C ALA A 85 5.97 -5.48 0.24
N ILE A 86 6.30 -4.22 -0.06
CA ILE A 86 5.37 -3.09 0.09
C ILE A 86 4.19 -3.26 -0.86
N PHE A 87 4.42 -3.49 -2.15
CA PHE A 87 3.34 -3.61 -3.13
C PHE A 87 2.40 -4.79 -2.86
N ILE A 88 2.90 -5.93 -2.37
CA ILE A 88 2.01 -7.05 -2.00
C ILE A 88 1.12 -6.67 -0.81
N CYS A 89 1.69 -6.02 0.21
CA CYS A 89 0.89 -5.58 1.34
C CYS A 89 -0.05 -4.43 0.99
N GLU A 90 0.32 -3.58 0.04
CA GLU A 90 -0.54 -2.55 -0.51
C GLU A 90 -1.72 -3.16 -1.25
N ASN A 91 -1.50 -4.15 -2.13
CA ASN A 91 -2.58 -4.89 -2.77
C ASN A 91 -3.51 -5.58 -1.75
N PHE A 92 -2.96 -6.10 -0.65
CA PHE A 92 -3.74 -6.68 0.43
C PHE A 92 -4.64 -5.63 1.10
N ILE A 93 -4.09 -4.46 1.45
CA ILE A 93 -4.87 -3.36 2.05
C ILE A 93 -5.91 -2.81 1.06
N MET A 94 -5.54 -2.66 -0.21
CA MET A 94 -6.47 -2.22 -1.27
C MET A 94 -7.66 -3.18 -1.38
N THR A 95 -7.42 -4.49 -1.32
CA THR A 95 -8.51 -5.49 -1.34
C THR A 95 -9.45 -5.33 -0.14
N LEU A 96 -8.91 -5.02 1.04
CA LEU A 96 -9.72 -4.75 2.24
C LEU A 96 -10.47 -3.42 2.13
N ALA A 97 -9.88 -2.40 1.51
CA ALA A 97 -10.52 -1.11 1.26
C ALA A 97 -11.73 -1.27 0.32
N ILE A 98 -11.59 -2.03 -0.78
CA ILE A 98 -12.71 -2.36 -1.67
C ILE A 98 -13.85 -3.06 -0.92
N ALA A 99 -13.53 -3.98 0.00
CA ALA A 99 -14.53 -4.63 0.82
C ALA A 99 -15.22 -3.66 1.79
N ALA A 100 -14.50 -2.66 2.31
CA ALA A 100 -15.07 -1.61 3.15
C ALA A 100 -16.02 -0.69 2.35
N GLU A 101 -15.66 -0.31 1.13
CA GLU A 101 -16.52 0.46 0.22
C GLU A 101 -17.79 -0.34 -0.18
N ALA A 102 -17.63 -1.64 -0.46
CA ALA A 102 -18.77 -2.51 -0.74
C ALA A 102 -19.72 -2.63 0.47
N LEU A 103 -19.16 -2.68 1.69
CA LEU A 103 -19.95 -2.64 2.91
C LEU A 103 -20.68 -1.30 3.06
N ASP A 104 -20.01 -0.18 2.80
CA ASP A 104 -20.62 1.14 2.82
C ASP A 104 -21.80 1.25 1.85
N PHE A 105 -21.64 0.75 0.62
CA PHE A 105 -22.72 0.68 -0.37
C PHE A 105 -23.93 -0.12 0.13
N VAL A 106 -23.71 -1.26 0.80
CA VAL A 106 -24.80 -2.06 1.39
C VAL A 106 -25.47 -1.31 2.54
N MET A 107 -24.71 -0.60 3.38
CA MET A 107 -25.24 0.22 4.47
C MET A 107 -26.10 1.39 3.93
N VAL A 108 -25.72 1.99 2.80
CA VAL A 108 -26.56 2.99 2.09
C VAL A 108 -27.89 2.39 1.70
N MET A 109 -27.89 1.20 1.10
CA MET A 109 -29.13 0.54 0.67
C MET A 109 -30.06 0.23 1.84
N ASN A 110 -29.51 -0.13 3.00
CA ASN A 110 -30.26 -0.47 4.21
C ASN A 110 -30.64 0.75 5.06
N LYS A 111 -30.19 1.97 4.73
CA LYS A 111 -30.41 3.21 5.49
C LYS A 111 -29.96 3.13 6.95
N GLU A 112 -28.78 2.54 7.17
CA GLU A 112 -28.18 2.45 8.51
C GLU A 112 -27.79 3.85 9.03
N GLU A 113 -28.14 4.15 10.29
CA GLU A 113 -27.93 5.46 10.91
C GLU A 113 -26.44 5.72 11.24
N TYR A 114 -25.67 4.67 11.54
CA TYR A 114 -24.26 4.75 11.92
C TYR A 114 -23.27 4.56 10.76
N ARG A 115 -23.74 4.68 9.51
CA ARG A 115 -22.93 4.43 8.30
C ARG A 115 -21.62 5.23 8.30
N GLU A 116 -21.69 6.54 8.51
CA GLU A 116 -20.53 7.43 8.42
C GLU A 116 -19.48 7.09 9.48
N GLU A 117 -19.92 6.83 10.72
CA GLU A 117 -19.03 6.45 11.82
C GLU A 117 -18.31 5.13 11.54
N ILE A 118 -19.01 4.14 10.99
CA ILE A 118 -18.45 2.83 10.63
C ILE A 118 -17.44 2.98 9.50
N SER A 119 -17.81 3.70 8.42
CA SER A 119 -16.94 3.89 7.26
C SER A 119 -15.65 4.64 7.62
N ILE A 120 -15.75 5.74 8.37
CA ILE A 120 -14.59 6.50 8.85
C ILE A 120 -13.72 5.65 9.79
N SER A 121 -14.33 4.90 10.71
CA SER A 121 -13.59 4.02 11.63
C SER A 121 -12.82 2.93 10.88
N LEU A 122 -13.42 2.33 9.85
CA LEU A 122 -12.76 1.35 8.99
C LEU A 122 -11.60 1.97 8.21
N ALA A 123 -11.78 3.17 7.64
CA ALA A 123 -10.72 3.89 6.93
C ALA A 123 -9.53 4.17 7.85
N VAL A 124 -9.76 4.70 9.05
CA VAL A 124 -8.71 4.97 10.05
C VAL A 124 -7.98 3.68 10.46
N LEU A 125 -8.73 2.59 10.67
CA LEU A 125 -8.16 1.28 11.00
C LEU A 125 -7.26 0.75 9.88
N LEU A 126 -7.71 0.83 8.62
CA LEU A 126 -6.95 0.36 7.46
C LEU A 126 -5.67 1.18 7.25
N VAL A 127 -5.73 2.50 7.39
CA VAL A 127 -4.55 3.37 7.33
C VAL A 127 -3.59 3.05 8.47
N GLY A 128 -4.09 2.90 9.69
CA GLY A 128 -3.28 2.50 10.85
C GLY A 128 -2.61 1.14 10.64
N TRP A 129 -3.33 0.18 10.08
CA TRP A 129 -2.80 -1.15 9.77
C TRP A 129 -1.73 -1.10 8.68
N TYR A 130 -1.94 -0.32 7.62
CA TYR A 130 -0.97 -0.08 6.57
C TYR A 130 0.33 0.52 7.13
N LEU A 131 0.24 1.57 7.94
CA LEU A 131 1.40 2.20 8.59
C LEU A 131 2.15 1.21 9.48
N ALA A 132 1.43 0.36 10.21
CA ALA A 132 2.04 -0.70 11.01
C ALA A 132 2.80 -1.70 10.14
N ILE A 133 2.22 -2.16 9.02
CA ILE A 133 2.86 -3.08 8.07
C ILE A 133 4.13 -2.45 7.48
N VAL A 134 4.04 -1.25 6.91
CA VAL A 134 5.19 -0.58 6.30
C VAL A 134 6.28 -0.31 7.34
N GLY A 135 5.90 0.13 8.54
CA GLY A 135 6.83 0.31 9.66
C GLY A 135 7.54 -0.99 10.04
N TYR A 136 6.83 -2.11 10.08
CA TYR A 136 7.43 -3.42 10.29
C TYR A 136 8.39 -3.80 9.17
N ILE A 137 8.01 -3.60 7.89
CA ILE A 137 8.87 -3.87 6.74
C ILE A 137 10.18 -3.07 6.87
N PHE A 138 10.10 -1.76 7.08
CA PHE A 138 11.30 -0.92 7.24
C PHE A 138 12.15 -1.33 8.44
N ARG A 139 11.53 -1.70 9.57
CA ARG A 139 12.24 -2.23 10.73
C ARG A 139 13.06 -3.47 10.36
N GLN A 140 12.48 -4.41 9.63
CA GLN A 140 13.14 -5.66 9.28
C GLN A 140 14.26 -5.47 8.25
N PHE A 141 14.05 -4.64 7.22
CA PHE A 141 15.07 -4.41 6.18
C PHE A 141 16.27 -3.57 6.66
N PHE A 142 16.02 -2.59 7.54
CA PHE A 142 17.04 -1.64 7.96
C PHE A 142 17.56 -1.86 9.39
N ALA A 143 17.00 -2.82 10.14
CA ALA A 143 17.31 -3.06 11.54
C ALA A 143 17.17 -1.80 12.42
N TYR A 144 16.27 -0.89 12.03
CA TYR A 144 16.03 0.37 12.73
C TYR A 144 15.22 0.18 14.01
N LYS A 145 15.33 1.17 14.92
CA LYS A 145 14.46 1.27 16.09
C LYS A 145 13.02 1.52 15.63
N MET A 146 12.04 0.96 16.35
CA MET A 146 10.61 1.04 16.01
C MET A 146 10.15 2.47 15.70
N SER A 147 10.57 3.44 16.52
CA SER A 147 10.21 4.86 16.35
C SER A 147 10.65 5.42 14.99
N LEU A 148 11.88 5.10 14.55
CA LEU A 148 12.38 5.56 13.26
C LEU A 148 11.64 4.91 12.10
N SER A 149 11.31 3.61 12.23
CA SER A 149 10.54 2.89 11.21
C SER A 149 9.13 3.43 11.04
N ILE A 150 8.47 3.84 12.13
CA ILE A 150 7.14 4.47 12.08
C ILE A 150 7.23 5.84 11.40
N ILE A 151 8.21 6.66 11.76
CA ILE A 151 8.42 7.98 11.13
C ILE A 151 8.62 7.80 9.62
N LEU A 152 9.48 6.86 9.21
CA LEU A 152 9.71 6.55 7.80
C LEU A 152 8.46 6.04 7.09
N ALA A 153 7.68 5.17 7.73
CA ALA A 153 6.40 4.68 7.20
C ALA A 153 5.40 5.82 6.99
N PHE A 154 5.30 6.74 7.95
CA PHE A 154 4.45 7.91 7.85
C PHE A 154 4.91 8.86 6.75
N SER A 155 6.21 9.16 6.67
CA SER A 155 6.78 9.96 5.58
C SER A 155 6.51 9.32 4.22
N TYR A 156 6.71 8.01 4.10
CA TYR A 156 6.40 7.27 2.88
C TYR A 156 4.92 7.34 2.51
N PHE A 157 4.01 7.20 3.49
CA PHE A 157 2.57 7.33 3.27
C PHE A 157 2.19 8.73 2.76
N VAL A 158 2.70 9.79 3.39
CA VAL A 158 2.44 11.18 2.96
C VAL A 158 2.97 11.44 1.54
N LEU A 159 4.17 10.94 1.23
CA LEU A 159 4.74 11.09 -0.12
C LEU A 159 3.95 10.32 -1.18
N THR A 160 3.43 9.14 -0.83
CA THR A 160 2.79 8.22 -1.79
C THR A 160 1.30 8.51 -1.96
N TYR A 161 0.59 8.94 -0.91
CA TYR A 161 -0.86 9.19 -0.95
C TYR A 161 -1.20 10.67 -0.76
N GLY A 162 -0.52 11.35 0.16
CA GLY A 162 -0.80 12.76 0.46
C GLY A 162 -0.48 13.69 -0.72
N ILE A 163 0.68 13.54 -1.35
CA ILE A 163 1.05 14.39 -2.50
C ILE A 163 0.11 14.19 -3.69
N PRO A 164 -0.21 12.95 -4.13
CA PRO A 164 -1.17 12.76 -5.22
C PRO A 164 -2.54 13.37 -4.94
N MET A 165 -3.09 13.19 -3.74
CA MET A 165 -4.38 13.80 -3.36
C MET A 165 -4.32 15.33 -3.47
N LEU A 166 -3.25 15.96 -2.95
CA LEU A 166 -3.08 17.41 -3.05
C LEU A 166 -2.96 17.92 -4.49
N ILE A 167 -2.46 17.11 -5.43
CA ILE A 167 -2.33 17.50 -6.84
C ILE A 167 -3.67 17.38 -7.57
N MET A 168 -4.50 16.41 -7.19
CA MET A 168 -5.80 16.18 -7.84
C MET A 168 -6.91 17.10 -7.32
N ASP A 169 -6.78 17.61 -6.09
CA ASP A 169 -7.72 18.58 -5.51
C ASP A 169 -7.48 20.04 -5.95
N ILE A 170 -6.49 20.31 -6.81
CA ILE A 170 -6.15 21.65 -7.36
C ILE A 170 -6.75 21.85 -8.75
#